data_AF-A0A6A4ZE75-F1
#
_entry.id   AF-A0A6A4ZE75-F1
#
_cell.length_a   1.000
_cell.length_b   1.000
_cell.length_c   1.000
_cell.angle_alpha   90.00
_cell.angle_beta   90.00
_cell.angle_gamma   90.00
#
_symmetry.space_group_name_H-M   'P 1'
#
loop_
_entity.id
_entity.type
_entity.pdbx_description
1 polymer ?
#
loop_
_entity_poly.entity_id
_entity_poly.type
_entity_poly.pdbx_seq_one_letter_code
_entity_poly.pdbx_strand_id
1 'polypeptide(L)'
;MLSVCPQWVGFVEGINGGPQTGIIDGKSWVYYNWWGGGLQGAATKAVEFNVPHKLVYSPHYYTTAVSPQDYFYDGKWQLMVELSDDRLRTRVADSMYAMFGFLAGNDAAMVMGEFGGLYTNDKHPLLTTRRTTDFVVESLVKAKYAGAYMWSLNPESAYQFNPITPGSYTEGLLLDDWLTPNKPFLKGMEGLNMLPNLRLFPCFLDKKP
;
A
#
# COMPACT_ATOMS: atom_id res chain seq x y z
N MET A 1 0.61 5.17 -26.26
CA MET A 1 1.58 5.65 -25.26
C MET A 1 3.02 5.44 -25.75
N LEU A 2 3.52 4.21 -25.81
CA LEU A 2 4.93 3.94 -26.17
C LEU A 2 5.32 4.29 -27.62
N SER A 3 4.37 4.32 -28.56
CA SER A 3 4.61 4.77 -29.94
C SER A 3 4.93 6.26 -30.05
N VAL A 4 4.51 7.06 -29.07
CA VAL A 4 4.75 8.52 -29.01
C VAL A 4 5.82 8.84 -27.99
N CYS A 5 5.79 8.17 -26.84
CA CYS A 5 6.72 8.36 -25.72
C CYS A 5 7.48 7.06 -25.43
N PRO A 6 8.48 6.67 -26.25
CA PRO A 6 9.17 5.39 -26.12
C PRO A 6 10.01 5.28 -24.83
N GLN A 7 10.28 6.40 -24.14
CA GLN A 7 11.01 6.43 -22.88
C GLN A 7 10.12 6.15 -21.66
N TRP A 8 8.80 6.24 -21.78
CA TRP A 8 7.89 5.99 -20.67
C TRP A 8 7.82 4.51 -20.30
N VAL A 9 7.30 4.25 -19.10
CA VAL A 9 6.89 2.93 -18.62
C VAL A 9 5.38 2.97 -18.31
N GLY A 10 4.71 1.83 -18.42
CA GLY A 10 3.29 1.70 -18.06
C GLY A 10 3.16 1.16 -16.65
N PHE A 11 2.57 1.96 -15.76
CA PHE A 11 2.11 1.52 -14.45
C PHE A 11 0.71 0.91 -14.60
N VAL A 12 0.56 -0.33 -14.14
CA VAL A 12 -0.68 -1.09 -14.28
C VAL A 12 -1.18 -1.50 -12.91
N GLU A 13 -2.29 -0.89 -12.50
CA GLU A 13 -3.01 -1.22 -11.28
C GLU A 13 -3.79 -2.53 -11.41
N GLY A 14 -4.25 -3.03 -10.27
CA GLY A 14 -5.21 -4.12 -10.19
C GLY A 14 -6.66 -3.64 -10.28
N ILE A 15 -7.59 -4.58 -10.12
CA ILE A 15 -9.03 -4.33 -10.08
C ILE A 15 -9.62 -4.82 -8.75
N ASN A 16 -10.76 -4.28 -8.32
CA ASN A 16 -11.46 -4.83 -7.15
C ASN A 16 -11.93 -6.27 -7.41
N GLY A 17 -12.60 -6.50 -8.55
CA GLY A 17 -12.97 -7.83 -9.02
C GLY A 17 -13.98 -8.59 -8.15
N GLY A 18 -14.59 -7.96 -7.14
CA GLY A 18 -15.56 -8.59 -6.24
C GLY A 18 -14.91 -9.50 -5.18
N PRO A 19 -15.71 -10.39 -4.55
CA PRO A 19 -15.20 -11.30 -3.52
C PRO A 19 -14.14 -12.25 -4.10
N GLN A 20 -13.02 -12.36 -3.39
CA GLN A 20 -11.91 -13.28 -3.67
C GLN A 20 -11.74 -14.26 -2.53
N THR A 21 -11.08 -15.37 -2.82
CA THR A 21 -10.64 -16.35 -1.82
C THR A 21 -9.12 -16.39 -1.78
N GLY A 22 -8.53 -16.50 -0.60
CA GLY A 22 -7.09 -16.66 -0.43
C GLY A 22 -6.70 -17.21 0.92
N ILE A 23 -5.46 -17.67 1.03
CA ILE A 23 -4.89 -18.17 2.27
C ILE A 23 -4.19 -17.03 3.02
N ILE A 24 -4.65 -16.73 4.23
CA ILE A 24 -4.11 -15.67 5.09
C ILE A 24 -4.00 -16.25 6.51
N ASP A 25 -2.81 -16.21 7.11
CA ASP A 25 -2.54 -16.78 8.45
C ASP A 25 -2.98 -18.26 8.52
N GLY A 26 -2.59 -19.02 7.49
CA GLY A 26 -2.83 -20.46 7.37
C GLY A 26 -4.30 -20.87 7.19
N LYS A 27 -5.21 -19.92 6.97
CA LYS A 27 -6.66 -20.18 6.84
C LYS A 27 -7.20 -19.64 5.52
N SER A 28 -8.28 -20.24 5.03
CA SER A 28 -9.01 -19.71 3.87
C SER A 28 -9.92 -18.56 4.29
N TRP A 29 -9.85 -17.46 3.55
CA TRP A 29 -10.65 -16.25 3.76
C TRP A 29 -11.40 -15.88 2.50
N VAL A 30 -12.60 -15.34 2.67
CA VAL A 30 -13.27 -14.54 1.64
C VAL A 30 -13.01 -13.08 1.96
N TYR A 31 -12.45 -12.34 1.01
CA TYR A 31 -12.09 -10.93 1.16
C TYR A 31 -12.39 -10.16 -0.13
N TYR A 32 -12.31 -8.83 -0.08
CA TYR A 32 -12.37 -7.98 -1.26
C TYR A 32 -11.00 -7.37 -1.51
N ASN A 33 -10.57 -7.34 -2.78
CA ASN A 33 -9.38 -6.56 -3.13
C ASN A 33 -9.62 -5.08 -2.85
N TRP A 34 -8.56 -4.35 -2.54
CA TRP A 34 -8.59 -2.90 -2.66
C TRP A 34 -8.88 -2.49 -4.11
N TRP A 35 -9.49 -1.33 -4.30
CA TRP A 35 -9.53 -0.72 -5.64
C TRP A 35 -8.09 -0.45 -6.07
N GLY A 36 -7.71 -0.88 -7.27
CA GLY A 36 -6.31 -0.88 -7.70
C GLY A 36 -5.48 -2.06 -7.17
N GLY A 37 -6.01 -2.95 -6.31
CA GLY A 37 -5.22 -3.98 -5.62
C GLY A 37 -5.24 -5.38 -6.26
N GLY A 38 -6.32 -5.79 -6.93
CA GLY A 38 -6.45 -7.18 -7.39
C GLY A 38 -5.70 -7.47 -8.68
N LEU A 39 -4.56 -8.17 -8.58
CA LEU A 39 -3.72 -8.59 -9.71
C LEU A 39 -3.65 -10.12 -9.87
N GLN A 40 -4.52 -10.88 -9.22
CA GLN A 40 -4.55 -12.35 -9.28
C GLN A 40 -4.60 -12.89 -10.73
N GLY A 41 -5.33 -12.21 -11.62
CA GLY A 41 -5.40 -12.57 -13.04
C GLY A 41 -4.06 -12.50 -13.77
N ALA A 42 -3.12 -11.65 -13.32
CA ALA A 42 -1.79 -11.54 -13.90
C ALA A 42 -0.92 -12.79 -13.65
N ALA A 43 -1.30 -13.65 -12.69
CA ALA A 43 -0.63 -14.94 -12.46
C ALA A 43 -0.77 -15.90 -13.66
N THR A 44 -1.91 -15.83 -14.37
CA THR A 44 -2.22 -16.71 -15.50
C THR A 44 -2.18 -16.00 -16.83
N LYS A 45 -2.43 -14.68 -16.83
CA LYS A 45 -2.38 -13.82 -18.01
C LYS A 45 -1.72 -12.49 -17.67
N ALA A 46 -0.39 -12.47 -17.73
CA ALA A 46 0.39 -11.27 -17.51
C ALA A 46 0.02 -10.17 -18.53
N VAL A 47 0.16 -8.92 -18.12
CA VAL A 47 0.07 -7.78 -19.04
C VAL A 47 1.32 -7.76 -19.90
N GLU A 48 1.15 -7.54 -21.20
CA GLU A 48 2.27 -7.49 -22.15
C GLU A 48 2.25 -6.18 -22.91
N PHE A 49 3.42 -5.57 -23.06
CA PHE A 49 3.64 -4.47 -23.97
C PHE A 49 4.50 -4.95 -25.14
N ASN A 50 4.26 -4.39 -26.33
CA ASN A 50 5.04 -4.71 -27.54
C ASN A 50 6.51 -4.28 -27.44
N VAL A 51 6.90 -3.55 -26.39
CA VAL A 51 8.28 -3.16 -26.10
C VAL A 51 8.66 -3.80 -24.76
N PRO A 52 9.76 -4.56 -24.69
CA PRO A 52 10.18 -5.23 -23.47
C PRO A 52 10.55 -4.22 -22.37
N HIS A 53 10.48 -4.67 -21.11
CA HIS A 53 10.87 -3.89 -19.92
C HIS A 53 10.13 -2.57 -19.74
N LYS A 54 8.88 -2.49 -20.21
CA LYS A 54 8.01 -1.31 -20.05
C LYS A 54 6.91 -1.46 -19.02
N LEU A 55 6.75 -2.64 -18.43
CA LEU A 55 5.70 -2.93 -17.46
C LEU A 55 6.17 -2.70 -16.02
N VAL A 56 5.35 -1.97 -15.27
CA VAL A 56 5.41 -1.86 -13.83
C VAL A 56 4.02 -2.22 -13.28
N TYR A 57 3.93 -3.23 -12.42
CA TYR A 57 2.69 -3.47 -11.68
C TYR A 57 2.64 -2.51 -10.49
N SER A 58 1.48 -1.87 -10.32
CA SER A 58 1.30 -0.84 -9.31
C SER A 58 0.04 -1.04 -8.47
N PRO A 59 0.00 -2.06 -7.60
CA PRO A 59 -1.18 -2.33 -6.80
C PRO A 59 -1.39 -1.26 -5.71
N HIS A 60 -2.62 -1.11 -5.24
CA HIS A 60 -2.95 -0.35 -4.04
C HIS A 60 -3.20 -1.29 -2.86
N TYR A 61 -2.85 -0.86 -1.65
CA TYR A 61 -3.17 -1.59 -0.42
C TYR A 61 -3.36 -0.65 0.76
N TYR A 62 -4.48 -0.80 1.46
CA TYR A 62 -4.90 0.13 2.51
C TYR A 62 -5.11 -0.54 3.87
N THR A 63 -5.52 0.28 4.83
CA THR A 63 -5.75 -0.07 6.24
C THR A 63 -7.24 -0.01 6.57
N THR A 64 -7.60 -0.36 7.81
CA THR A 64 -8.98 -0.19 8.33
C THR A 64 -9.53 1.21 8.08
N ALA A 65 -8.69 2.25 8.14
CA ALA A 65 -9.14 3.64 7.97
C ALA A 65 -9.88 3.88 6.65
N VAL A 66 -9.51 3.18 5.58
CA VAL A 66 -10.24 3.22 4.30
C VAL A 66 -11.46 2.30 4.34
N SER A 67 -11.25 1.04 4.73
CA SER A 67 -12.33 0.07 4.91
C SER A 67 -11.88 -1.04 5.86
N PRO A 68 -12.64 -1.37 6.92
CA PRO A 68 -12.36 -2.52 7.76
C PRO A 68 -12.43 -3.81 6.95
N GLN A 69 -11.46 -4.70 7.18
CA GLN A 69 -11.38 -6.03 6.59
C GLN A 69 -11.20 -7.04 7.73
N ASP A 70 -11.92 -8.16 7.69
CA ASP A 70 -11.91 -9.14 8.79
C ASP A 70 -10.49 -9.68 9.07
N TYR A 71 -9.63 -9.78 8.05
CA TYR A 71 -8.28 -10.27 8.22
C TYR A 71 -7.40 -9.35 9.08
N PHE A 72 -7.78 -8.10 9.37
CA PHE A 72 -7.05 -7.24 10.32
C PHE A 72 -7.35 -7.54 11.80
N TYR A 73 -8.36 -8.38 12.10
CA TYR A 73 -8.87 -8.59 13.46
C TYR A 73 -8.95 -10.07 13.84
N ASP A 74 -8.99 -10.37 15.14
CA ASP A 74 -9.27 -11.73 15.60
C ASP A 74 -10.77 -12.02 15.53
N GLY A 75 -11.23 -12.44 14.35
CA GLY A 75 -12.65 -12.68 14.06
C GLY A 75 -13.21 -11.62 13.12
N LYS A 76 -14.46 -11.24 13.32
CA LYS A 76 -15.13 -10.21 12.53
C LYS A 76 -14.67 -8.82 12.96
N TRP A 77 -14.41 -7.92 12.01
CA TRP A 77 -13.86 -6.59 12.33
C TRP A 77 -14.73 -5.79 13.31
N GLN A 78 -16.05 -6.00 13.27
CA GLN A 78 -17.02 -5.36 14.16
C GLN A 78 -16.79 -5.68 15.65
N LEU A 79 -16.10 -6.80 15.95
CA LEU A 79 -15.79 -7.20 17.32
C LEU A 79 -14.60 -6.43 17.90
N MET A 80 -13.82 -5.72 17.08
CA MET A 80 -12.69 -4.88 17.52
C MET A 80 -11.65 -5.60 18.36
N VAL A 81 -11.43 -6.89 18.09
CA VAL A 81 -10.37 -7.67 18.74
C VAL A 81 -9.10 -7.49 17.93
N GLU A 82 -8.22 -6.60 18.38
CA GLU A 82 -6.93 -6.33 17.71
C GLU A 82 -5.96 -7.50 17.85
N LEU A 83 -5.17 -7.73 16.80
CA LEU A 83 -4.16 -8.78 16.74
C LEU A 83 -2.84 -8.34 17.39
N SER A 84 -2.06 -9.33 17.85
CA SER A 84 -0.63 -9.11 18.15
C SER A 84 0.16 -8.75 16.89
N ASP A 85 1.31 -8.12 17.06
CA ASP A 85 2.18 -7.70 15.95
C ASP A 85 2.52 -8.85 15.00
N ASP A 86 2.91 -10.01 15.54
CA ASP A 86 3.31 -11.15 14.72
C ASP A 86 2.17 -11.67 13.84
N ARG A 87 0.94 -11.70 14.39
CA ARG A 87 -0.24 -12.12 13.64
C ARG A 87 -0.66 -11.07 12.63
N LEU A 88 -0.73 -9.79 13.02
CA LEU A 88 -1.10 -8.71 12.10
C LEU A 88 -0.10 -8.60 10.94
N ARG A 89 1.21 -8.65 11.23
CA ARG A 89 2.28 -8.65 10.23
C ARG A 89 2.13 -9.81 9.24
N THR A 90 1.89 -11.01 9.74
CA THR A 90 1.65 -12.20 8.90
C THR A 90 0.44 -11.99 8.00
N ARG A 91 -0.68 -11.50 8.56
CA ARG A 91 -1.90 -11.30 7.77
C ARG A 91 -1.80 -10.18 6.73
N VAL A 92 -1.07 -9.12 7.03
CA VAL A 92 -0.74 -8.07 6.06
C VAL A 92 0.07 -8.65 4.91
N ALA A 93 1.18 -9.35 5.23
CA ALA A 93 2.03 -9.97 4.21
C ALA A 93 1.28 -11.00 3.35
N ASP A 94 0.51 -11.90 3.96
CA ASP A 94 -0.22 -12.95 3.24
C ASP A 94 -1.36 -12.36 2.39
N SER A 95 -2.09 -11.37 2.89
CA SER A 95 -3.15 -10.73 2.10
C SER A 95 -2.59 -9.92 0.92
N MET A 96 -1.48 -9.20 1.11
CA MET A 96 -0.74 -8.58 0.01
C MET A 96 -0.28 -9.63 -1.01
N TYR A 97 0.29 -10.74 -0.54
CA TYR A 97 0.71 -11.84 -1.40
C TYR A 97 -0.46 -12.40 -2.21
N ALA A 98 -1.58 -12.71 -1.55
CA ALA A 98 -2.78 -13.24 -2.20
C ALA A 98 -3.39 -12.29 -3.25
N MET A 99 -3.27 -10.97 -3.05
CA MET A 99 -3.78 -9.97 -3.99
C MET A 99 -2.85 -9.75 -5.20
N PHE A 100 -1.55 -9.63 -4.95
CA PHE A 100 -0.58 -9.19 -5.96
C PHE A 100 0.88 -9.57 -5.67
N GLY A 101 1.25 -9.85 -4.42
CA GLY A 101 2.65 -9.95 -4.01
C GLY A 101 3.42 -11.12 -4.64
N PHE A 102 2.73 -12.13 -5.15
CA PHE A 102 3.34 -13.22 -5.94
C PHE A 102 4.00 -12.74 -7.25
N LEU A 103 3.72 -11.52 -7.70
CA LEU A 103 4.35 -10.91 -8.88
C LEU A 103 5.75 -10.36 -8.58
N ALA A 104 6.08 -10.13 -7.30
CA ALA A 104 7.39 -9.62 -6.92
C ALA A 104 8.49 -10.65 -7.22
N GLY A 105 9.57 -10.19 -7.85
CA GLY A 105 10.70 -11.05 -8.24
C GLY A 105 10.60 -11.65 -9.65
N ASN A 106 9.48 -11.42 -10.36
CA ASN A 106 9.35 -11.74 -11.79
C ASN A 106 9.98 -10.62 -12.66
N ASP A 107 9.90 -10.74 -13.99
CA ASP A 107 10.52 -9.80 -14.95
C ASP A 107 9.98 -8.36 -14.87
N ALA A 108 8.79 -8.14 -14.30
CA ALA A 108 8.18 -6.83 -14.14
C ALA A 108 8.52 -6.20 -12.78
N ALA A 109 8.80 -4.89 -12.77
CA ALA A 109 8.98 -4.16 -11.53
C ALA A 109 7.65 -4.02 -10.77
N MET A 110 7.73 -4.03 -9.44
CA MET A 110 6.61 -3.73 -8.54
C MET A 110 6.82 -2.37 -7.88
N VAL A 111 5.84 -1.48 -7.97
CA VAL A 111 5.82 -0.21 -7.24
C VAL A 111 4.49 -0.08 -6.52
N MET A 112 4.47 0.01 -5.19
CA MET A 112 3.20 0.21 -4.47
C MET A 112 2.58 1.55 -4.89
N GLY A 113 1.42 1.50 -5.57
CA GLY A 113 0.80 2.66 -6.19
C GLY A 113 0.18 3.60 -5.18
N GLU A 114 -0.49 3.02 -4.17
CA GLU A 114 -1.00 3.76 -3.02
C GLU A 114 -1.00 2.85 -1.80
N PHE A 115 -0.53 3.38 -0.67
CA PHE A 115 -0.73 2.76 0.63
C PHE A 115 -0.76 3.82 1.74
N GLY A 116 -1.47 3.56 2.82
CA GLY A 116 -1.56 4.51 3.93
C GLY A 116 -2.87 4.42 4.69
N GLY A 117 -3.09 5.40 5.55
CA GLY A 117 -4.19 5.42 6.51
C GLY A 117 -3.96 6.53 7.54
N LEU A 118 -4.73 6.47 8.61
CA LEU A 118 -4.44 7.25 9.81
C LEU A 118 -3.20 6.66 10.51
N TYR A 119 -2.24 7.51 10.84
CA TYR A 119 -0.97 7.11 11.45
C TYR A 119 -0.83 7.66 12.86
N THR A 120 -0.87 8.98 13.04
CA THR A 120 -0.87 9.63 14.35
C THR A 120 -2.25 9.73 14.95
N ASN A 121 -3.28 9.78 14.09
CA ASN A 121 -4.67 9.87 14.51
C ASN A 121 -5.35 8.51 14.72
N ASP A 122 -4.61 7.40 14.62
CA ASP A 122 -5.16 6.06 14.86
C ASP A 122 -5.65 5.92 16.31
N LYS A 123 -6.96 5.68 16.49
CA LYS A 123 -7.60 5.52 17.80
C LYS A 123 -7.77 4.06 18.22
N HIS A 124 -7.24 3.11 17.47
CA HIS A 124 -7.19 1.73 17.92
C HIS A 124 -6.30 1.61 19.17
N PRO A 125 -6.70 0.90 20.25
CA PRO A 125 -5.88 0.70 21.44
C PRO A 125 -4.46 0.17 21.20
N LEU A 126 -4.28 -0.76 20.25
CA LEU A 126 -2.97 -1.27 19.82
C LEU A 126 -2.48 -0.61 18.53
N LEU A 127 -3.16 0.44 18.04
CA LEU A 127 -2.78 1.15 16.80
C LEU A 127 -2.79 0.24 15.56
N THR A 128 -3.80 -0.62 15.38
CA THR A 128 -3.91 -1.53 14.22
C THR A 128 -3.77 -0.82 12.88
N THR A 129 -4.35 0.37 12.66
CA THR A 129 -4.25 1.08 11.38
C THR A 129 -2.80 1.49 11.10
N ARG A 130 -2.15 2.12 12.08
CA ARG A 130 -0.75 2.52 11.98
C ARG A 130 0.17 1.32 11.78
N ARG A 131 -0.01 0.26 12.58
CA ARG A 131 0.79 -0.96 12.48
C ARG A 131 0.60 -1.66 11.14
N THR A 132 -0.60 -1.65 10.56
CA THR A 132 -0.81 -2.15 9.20
C THR A 132 0.05 -1.37 8.19
N THR A 133 0.10 -0.04 8.28
CA THR A 133 0.99 0.77 7.43
C THR A 133 2.47 0.39 7.63
N ASP A 134 2.92 0.22 8.87
CA ASP A 134 4.30 -0.20 9.17
C ASP A 134 4.60 -1.59 8.56
N PHE A 135 3.69 -2.55 8.68
CA PHE A 135 3.87 -3.90 8.13
C PHE A 135 3.74 -3.98 6.60
N VAL A 136 3.03 -3.04 5.97
CA VAL A 136 3.10 -2.86 4.51
C VAL A 136 4.53 -2.47 4.14
N VAL A 137 5.11 -1.45 4.78
CA VAL A 137 6.50 -1.02 4.51
C VAL A 137 7.49 -2.18 4.71
N GLU A 138 7.37 -2.94 5.80
CA GLU A 138 8.19 -4.15 6.03
C GLU A 138 8.06 -5.15 4.87
N SER A 139 6.83 -5.39 4.39
CA SER A 139 6.55 -6.32 3.31
C SER A 139 7.17 -5.87 1.97
N LEU A 140 7.10 -4.56 1.67
CA LEU A 140 7.69 -3.97 0.48
C LEU A 140 9.22 -4.12 0.47
N VAL A 141 9.87 -3.85 1.61
CA VAL A 141 11.32 -4.00 1.78
C VAL A 141 11.74 -5.46 1.63
N LYS A 142 11.05 -6.37 2.34
CA LYS A 142 11.34 -7.81 2.28
C LYS A 142 11.21 -8.37 0.86
N ALA A 143 10.20 -7.94 0.13
CA ALA A 143 9.94 -8.36 -1.24
C ALA A 143 10.72 -7.55 -2.30
N LYS A 144 11.58 -6.61 -1.88
CA LYS A 144 12.47 -5.82 -2.76
C LYS A 144 11.72 -5.05 -3.86
N TYR A 145 10.61 -4.40 -3.49
CA TYR A 145 9.87 -3.56 -4.42
C TYR A 145 10.76 -2.42 -4.94
N ALA A 146 10.47 -1.92 -6.16
CA ALA A 146 11.24 -0.84 -6.77
C ALA A 146 10.91 0.54 -6.17
N GLY A 147 9.76 0.67 -5.52
CA GLY A 147 9.31 1.91 -4.91
C GLY A 147 7.92 1.81 -4.32
N ALA A 148 7.46 2.92 -3.75
CA ALA A 148 6.12 3.08 -3.20
C ALA A 148 5.71 4.55 -3.20
N TYR A 149 4.43 4.82 -3.39
CA TYR A 149 3.82 6.13 -3.13
C TYR A 149 2.88 6.01 -1.94
N MET A 150 3.26 6.65 -0.84
CA MET A 150 2.41 6.72 0.34
C MET A 150 1.28 7.73 0.08
N TRP A 151 0.05 7.32 0.33
CA TRP A 151 -1.15 8.15 0.26
C TRP A 151 -1.47 8.75 1.64
N SER A 152 -1.29 10.05 1.86
CA SER A 152 -0.76 11.03 0.91
C SER A 152 0.03 12.17 1.54
N LEU A 153 0.63 13.01 0.69
CA LEU A 153 1.22 14.27 1.13
C LEU A 153 0.18 15.20 1.76
N ASN A 154 -1.03 15.21 1.19
CA ASN A 154 -2.10 16.14 1.46
C ASN A 154 -2.74 15.90 2.84
N PRO A 155 -2.81 16.91 3.72
CA PRO A 155 -3.40 16.77 5.06
C PRO A 155 -4.90 16.44 5.04
N GLU A 156 -5.61 16.90 4.01
CA GLU A 156 -7.06 16.74 3.85
C GLU A 156 -7.48 15.39 3.26
N SER A 157 -6.56 14.43 3.11
CA SER A 157 -6.91 13.08 2.66
C SER A 157 -7.87 12.42 3.65
N ALA A 158 -9.07 12.10 3.17
CA ALA A 158 -10.16 11.64 4.00
C ALA A 158 -10.26 10.10 4.05
N TYR A 159 -10.42 9.59 5.26
CA TYR A 159 -10.60 8.20 5.62
C TYR A 159 -11.98 8.00 6.25
N GLN A 160 -12.56 6.83 6.05
CA GLN A 160 -13.96 6.55 6.38
C GLN A 160 -14.14 5.91 7.76
N PHE A 161 -13.07 5.46 8.42
CA PHE A 161 -13.16 4.72 9.68
C PHE A 161 -12.07 5.12 10.69
N ASN A 162 -12.44 5.28 11.97
CA ASN A 162 -11.49 5.38 13.08
C ASN A 162 -12.13 5.11 14.46
N PRO A 163 -11.83 3.98 15.14
CA PRO A 163 -11.17 2.81 14.58
C PRO A 163 -12.08 2.12 13.56
N ILE A 164 -13.18 1.52 14.01
CA ILE A 164 -14.24 0.93 13.17
C ILE A 164 -15.49 1.81 13.09
N THR A 165 -15.47 2.98 13.73
CA THR A 165 -16.57 3.93 13.67
C THR A 165 -16.56 4.62 12.31
N PRO A 166 -17.64 4.54 11.52
CA PRO A 166 -17.75 5.28 10.27
C PRO A 166 -17.74 6.79 10.51
N GLY A 167 -17.05 7.54 9.66
CA GLY A 167 -16.94 8.99 9.76
C GLY A 167 -16.12 9.59 8.63
N SER A 168 -15.66 10.82 8.84
CA SER A 168 -14.66 11.47 7.98
C SER A 168 -13.52 11.91 8.87
N TYR A 169 -12.35 11.33 8.63
CA TYR A 169 -11.12 11.57 9.37
C TYR A 169 -10.04 11.95 8.39
N THR A 170 -9.24 12.98 8.67
CA THR A 170 -8.18 13.43 7.76
C THR A 170 -6.80 13.25 8.37
N GLU A 171 -5.85 12.85 7.54
CA GLU A 171 -4.43 12.85 7.87
C GLU A 171 -3.59 12.75 6.59
N GLY A 172 -2.41 13.39 6.59
CA GLY A 172 -1.38 13.23 5.57
C GLY A 172 0.02 13.44 6.15
N LEU A 173 1.04 13.48 5.28
CA LEU A 173 2.41 13.81 5.69
C LEU A 173 2.59 15.28 6.06
N LEU A 174 1.72 16.16 5.61
CA LEU A 174 1.64 17.54 6.09
C LEU A 174 0.53 17.65 7.14
N LEU A 175 0.64 18.66 8.00
CA LEU A 175 -0.45 19.14 8.83
C LEU A 175 -1.36 20.07 8.01
N ASP A 176 -2.54 20.40 8.56
CA ASP A 176 -3.57 21.22 7.89
C ASP A 176 -3.09 22.61 7.42
N ASP A 177 -1.96 23.08 7.93
CA ASP A 177 -1.32 24.32 7.48
C ASP A 177 -0.59 24.20 6.15
N TRP A 178 -0.50 22.98 5.56
CA TRP A 178 0.20 22.66 4.32
C TRP A 178 1.71 22.97 4.31
N LEU A 179 2.28 23.22 5.47
CA LEU A 179 3.66 23.66 5.63
C LEU A 179 4.43 22.79 6.62
N THR A 180 3.79 22.43 7.72
CA THR A 180 4.42 21.69 8.79
C THR A 180 4.33 20.19 8.49
N PRO A 181 5.44 19.45 8.49
CA PRO A 181 5.39 18.01 8.33
C PRO A 181 4.81 17.35 9.59
N ASN A 182 3.94 16.36 9.38
CA ASN A 182 3.56 15.36 10.37
C ASN A 182 4.77 14.47 10.67
N LYS A 183 5.65 14.93 11.56
CA LYS A 183 6.96 14.29 11.83
C LYS A 183 6.84 12.82 12.24
N PRO A 184 5.90 12.39 13.11
CA PRO A 184 5.78 10.98 13.43
C PRO A 184 5.39 10.12 12.23
N PHE A 185 4.46 10.57 11.37
CA PHE A 185 4.09 9.84 10.17
C PHE A 185 5.27 9.79 9.17
N LEU A 186 5.93 10.92 8.93
CA LEU A 186 7.12 10.97 8.08
C LEU A 186 8.22 10.02 8.58
N LYS A 187 8.43 9.95 9.89
CA LYS A 187 9.39 9.01 10.50
C LYS A 187 9.01 7.55 10.27
N GLY A 188 7.72 7.21 10.34
CA GLY A 188 7.24 5.87 10.00
C GLY A 188 7.61 5.47 8.56
N MET A 189 7.60 6.43 7.64
CA MET A 189 7.93 6.21 6.23
C MET A 189 9.42 6.08 5.94
N GLU A 190 10.30 6.40 6.89
CA GLU A 190 11.74 6.20 6.75
C GLU A 190 12.11 4.72 6.52
N GLY A 191 11.25 3.77 6.90
CA GLY A 191 11.43 2.36 6.58
C GLY A 191 11.56 2.08 5.08
N LEU A 192 10.93 2.91 4.23
CA LEU A 192 11.08 2.81 2.77
C LEU A 192 12.51 3.07 2.30
N ASN A 193 13.34 3.81 3.05
CA ASN A 193 14.74 4.07 2.69
C ASN A 193 15.58 2.78 2.59
N MET A 194 15.07 1.65 3.10
CA MET A 194 15.70 0.33 2.97
C MET A 194 15.39 -0.38 1.64
N LEU A 195 14.52 0.17 0.78
CA LEU A 195 14.27 -0.40 -0.55
C LEU A 195 15.53 -0.34 -1.42
N PRO A 196 15.78 -1.38 -2.23
CA PRO A 196 17.00 -1.45 -3.03
C PRO A 196 16.99 -0.36 -4.12
N ASN A 197 18.17 0.19 -4.39
CA ASN A 197 18.40 1.16 -5.47
C ASN A 197 17.62 2.48 -5.34
N LEU A 198 17.02 2.80 -4.18
CA LEU A 198 16.46 4.12 -3.93
C LEU A 198 17.53 5.19 -4.08
N ARG A 199 17.16 6.25 -4.80
CA ARG A 199 17.98 7.44 -4.98
C ARG A 199 17.10 8.64 -4.71
N LEU A 200 17.65 9.60 -3.98
CA LEU A 200 17.00 10.90 -3.87
C LEU A 200 16.82 11.46 -5.28
N PHE A 201 15.65 12.02 -5.51
CA PHE A 201 15.41 12.76 -6.73
C PHE A 201 16.46 13.87 -6.82
N PRO A 202 17.22 13.96 -7.93
CA PRO A 202 18.28 14.94 -8.02
C PRO A 202 17.67 16.34 -7.96
N CYS A 203 18.24 17.22 -7.12
CA CYS A 203 17.90 18.63 -7.20
C CYS A 203 18.31 19.15 -8.58
N PHE A 204 17.35 19.64 -9.36
CA PHE A 204 17.69 20.43 -10.53
C PHE A 204 18.11 21.80 -10.04
N LEU A 205 19.42 22.00 -9.89
CA LEU A 205 19.93 23.35 -9.78
C LEU A 205 19.64 24.03 -11.12
N ASP A 206 18.87 25.11 -11.11
CA ASP A 206 18.74 25.97 -12.27
C ASP A 206 20.15 26.23 -12.80
N LYS A 207 20.35 25.97 -14.10
CA LYS A 207 21.57 26.44 -14.75
C LYS A 207 21.60 27.94 -14.49
N LYS A 208 22.58 28.41 -13.70
CA LYS A 208 22.82 29.84 -13.54
C LYS A 208 22.84 30.45 -14.96
N PRO A 209 22.06 31.52 -15.20
CA PRO A 209 22.02 32.17 -16.51
C PRO A 209 23.41 32.62 -16.95
#